data_AF-A0A7V1SMS2-F1
#
_entry.id   AF-A0A7V1SMS2-F1
#
_cell.length_a   1.000
_cell.length_b   1.000
_cell.length_c   1.000
_cell.angle_alpha   90.00
_cell.angle_beta   90.00
_cell.angle_gamma   90.00
#
_symmetry.space_group_name_H-M   'P 1'
#
loop_
_entity.id
_entity.type
_entity.pdbx_description
1 polymer ?
#
loop_
_entity_poly.entity_id
_entity_poly.type
_entity_poly.pdbx_seq_one_letter_code
_entity_poly.pdbx_strand_id
1 'polypeptide(L)'
;MKFKIAKTQLSTPEFLQLLVEQFPAIKDDVLDEDYKGLITLQVKFFTKYANNCISTGRLDEVRRVFEFFEAVLPKIDSDLDNALHVTFLERLNLDDDNVNAREASKLLNPKHLLIFRELRKWSNKSLS
;
A
#
# COMPACT_ATOMS: atom_id res chain seq x y z
N MET A 1 -14.15 5.37 -4.46
CA MET A 1 -14.26 5.20 -5.92
C MET A 1 -13.78 3.80 -6.23
N LYS A 2 -14.61 2.91 -6.79
CA LYS A 2 -14.14 1.54 -7.07
C LYS A 2 -13.25 1.54 -8.30
N PHE A 3 -11.95 1.28 -8.13
CA PHE A 3 -11.01 1.14 -9.24
C PHE A 3 -11.45 -0.02 -10.13
N LYS A 4 -11.56 0.23 -11.43
CA LYS A 4 -11.85 -0.78 -12.45
C LYS A 4 -10.59 -1.00 -13.27
N ILE A 5 -9.84 -2.04 -12.92
CA ILE A 5 -8.66 -2.45 -13.67
C ILE A 5 -9.12 -3.43 -14.75
N ALA A 6 -9.07 -3.00 -16.01
CA ALA A 6 -9.60 -3.75 -17.14
C ALA A 6 -8.78 -5.02 -17.46
N LYS A 7 -7.47 -5.02 -17.15
CA LYS A 7 -6.60 -6.18 -17.37
C LYS A 7 -6.78 -7.25 -16.30
N THR A 8 -6.54 -8.50 -16.70
CA THR A 8 -6.56 -9.68 -15.83
C THR A 8 -5.25 -9.89 -15.07
N GLN A 9 -4.13 -9.46 -15.65
CA GLN A 9 -2.81 -9.48 -15.03
C GLN A 9 -2.00 -8.25 -15.46
N LEU A 10 -1.33 -7.62 -14.49
CA LEU A 10 -0.47 -6.45 -14.62
C LEU A 10 0.97 -6.89 -14.45
N SER A 11 1.83 -6.42 -15.35
CA SER A 11 3.27 -6.43 -15.14
C SER A 11 3.70 -5.33 -14.16
N THR A 12 4.91 -5.42 -13.61
CA THR A 12 5.48 -4.36 -12.74
C THR A 12 5.44 -2.97 -13.37
N PRO A 13 5.87 -2.74 -14.63
CA PRO A 13 5.77 -1.42 -15.23
C PRO A 13 4.34 -0.90 -15.34
N GLU A 14 3.37 -1.77 -15.63
CA GLU A 14 1.95 -1.39 -15.71
C GLU A 14 1.37 -1.05 -14.34
N PHE A 15 1.72 -1.82 -13.31
CA PHE A 15 1.37 -1.49 -11.93
C PHE A 15 1.92 -0.12 -11.52
N LEU A 16 3.21 0.14 -11.78
CA LEU A 16 3.86 1.40 -11.42
C LEU A 16 3.24 2.58 -12.17
N GLN A 17 2.94 2.42 -13.46
CA GLN A 17 2.25 3.44 -14.24
C GLN A 17 0.86 3.75 -13.65
N LEU A 18 0.09 2.70 -13.32
CA LEU A 18 -1.22 2.87 -12.70
C LEU A 18 -1.11 3.56 -11.34
N LEU A 19 -0.11 3.21 -10.54
CA LEU A 19 0.16 3.80 -9.23
C LEU A 19 0.39 5.31 -9.34
N VAL A 20 1.28 5.75 -10.24
CA VAL A 20 1.61 7.18 -10.36
C VAL A 20 0.52 8.00 -11.06
N GLU A 21 -0.31 7.37 -11.90
CA GLU A 21 -1.51 8.01 -12.45
C GLU A 21 -2.54 8.31 -11.37
N GLN A 22 -2.72 7.40 -10.41
CA GLN A 22 -3.67 7.57 -9.31
C GLN A 22 -3.11 8.43 -8.17
N PHE A 23 -1.80 8.40 -7.95
CA PHE A 23 -1.10 9.14 -6.90
C PHE A 23 0.06 9.94 -7.50
N PRO A 24 -0.21 11.00 -8.27
CA PRO A 24 0.83 11.76 -8.96
C PRO A 24 1.83 12.42 -8.00
N ALA A 25 1.46 12.62 -6.74
CA ALA A 25 2.33 13.20 -5.71
C ALA A 25 3.57 12.35 -5.37
N ILE A 26 3.59 11.07 -5.73
CA ILE A 26 4.75 10.19 -5.53
C ILE A 26 5.42 9.78 -6.84
N LYS A 27 5.05 10.39 -7.96
CA LYS A 27 5.51 9.97 -9.28
C LYS A 27 7.03 9.97 -9.40
N ASP A 28 7.66 11.08 -9.01
CA ASP A 28 9.10 11.28 -9.20
C ASP A 28 9.90 10.30 -8.33
N ASP A 29 9.43 10.02 -7.11
CA ASP A 29 10.04 9.03 -6.22
C ASP A 29 9.87 7.58 -6.72
N VAL A 30 8.69 7.24 -7.27
CA VAL A 30 8.36 5.87 -7.72
C VAL A 30 9.08 5.52 -9.03
N LEU A 31 9.21 6.50 -9.94
CA LEU A 31 9.82 6.33 -11.26
C LEU A 31 11.29 6.76 -11.31
N ASP A 32 11.93 6.99 -10.16
CA ASP A 32 13.36 7.24 -10.08
C ASP A 32 14.14 6.10 -10.76
N GLU A 33 15.03 6.45 -11.70
CA GLU A 33 15.82 5.48 -12.45
C GLU A 33 16.77 4.69 -11.53
N ASP A 34 17.19 5.27 -10.39
CA ASP A 34 18.02 4.58 -9.40
C ASP A 34 17.26 3.43 -8.71
N TYR A 35 15.93 3.43 -8.75
CA TYR A 35 15.08 2.39 -8.16
C TYR A 35 14.46 1.44 -9.19
N LYS A 36 14.85 1.56 -10.46
CA LYS A 36 14.32 0.72 -11.53
C LYS A 36 14.60 -0.75 -11.28
N GLY A 37 13.52 -1.55 -11.24
CA GLY A 37 13.59 -2.98 -10.96
C GLY A 37 13.65 -3.31 -9.46
N LEU A 38 13.74 -2.31 -8.57
CA LEU A 38 13.74 -2.49 -7.13
C LEU A 38 12.32 -2.27 -6.59
N ILE A 39 11.40 -3.19 -6.91
CA ILE A 39 9.96 -3.03 -6.64
C ILE A 39 9.65 -2.74 -5.17
N THR A 40 10.40 -3.32 -4.24
CA THR A 40 10.25 -3.06 -2.81
C THR A 40 10.61 -1.62 -2.43
N LEU A 41 11.59 -0.99 -3.09
CA LEU A 41 11.88 0.43 -2.90
C LEU A 41 10.80 1.31 -3.52
N GLN A 42 10.30 0.95 -4.70
CA GLN A 42 9.25 1.71 -5.38
C GLN A 42 7.93 1.67 -4.58
N VAL A 43 7.53 0.49 -4.07
CA VAL A 43 6.35 0.33 -3.19
C VAL A 43 6.53 1.08 -1.85
N LYS A 44 7.76 1.24 -1.35
CA LYS A 44 8.02 2.00 -0.11
C LYS A 44 7.51 3.44 -0.21
N PHE A 45 7.55 4.08 -1.37
CA PHE A 45 7.02 5.43 -1.55
C PHE A 45 5.49 5.47 -1.48
N PHE A 46 4.82 4.44 -1.98
CA PHE A 46 3.39 4.28 -1.77
C PHE A 46 3.05 4.11 -0.28
N THR A 47 3.84 3.32 0.46
CA THR A 47 3.66 3.18 1.92
C THR A 47 3.88 4.50 2.66
N LYS A 48 4.95 5.23 2.32
CA LYS A 48 5.22 6.56 2.90
C LYS A 48 4.05 7.52 2.65
N TYR A 49 3.51 7.53 1.43
CA TYR A 49 2.35 8.34 1.08
C TYR A 49 1.14 8.00 1.94
N ALA A 50 0.80 6.71 2.05
CA ALA A 50 -0.32 6.23 2.86
C ALA A 50 -0.14 6.64 4.32
N ASN A 51 1.04 6.40 4.91
CA ASN A 51 1.33 6.76 6.29
C ASN A 51 1.30 8.27 6.54
N ASN A 52 1.72 9.09 5.57
CA ASN A 52 1.57 10.53 5.66
C ASN A 52 0.09 10.95 5.60
N CYS A 53 -0.73 10.31 4.77
CA CYS A 53 -2.19 10.56 4.77
C CYS A 53 -2.83 10.18 6.09
N ILE A 54 -2.43 9.04 6.68
CA ILE A 54 -2.90 8.59 7.98
C ILE A 54 -2.49 9.59 9.07
N SER A 55 -1.21 9.96 9.16
CA SER A 55 -0.74 10.88 10.21
C SER A 55 -1.43 12.24 10.15
N THR A 56 -1.69 12.74 8.93
CA THR A 56 -2.34 14.04 8.68
C THR A 56 -3.88 13.99 8.67
N GLY A 57 -4.50 12.83 8.89
CA GLY A 57 -5.96 12.70 8.94
C GLY A 57 -6.66 12.87 7.59
N ARG A 58 -5.93 12.71 6.48
CA ARG A 58 -6.49 12.77 5.11
C ARG A 58 -7.22 11.46 4.77
N LEU A 59 -8.30 11.18 5.49
CA LEU A 59 -9.00 9.88 5.45
C LEU A 59 -9.60 9.55 4.07
N ASP A 60 -9.98 10.55 3.27
CA ASP A 60 -10.43 10.30 1.90
C ASP A 60 -9.31 9.78 0.99
N GLU A 61 -8.09 10.28 1.17
CA GLU A 61 -6.91 9.76 0.48
C GLU A 61 -6.54 8.37 0.99
N VAL A 62 -6.63 8.12 2.29
CA VAL A 62 -6.43 6.78 2.86
C VAL A 62 -7.41 5.77 2.26
N ARG A 63 -8.69 6.14 2.13
CA ARG A 63 -9.70 5.31 1.48
C ARG A 63 -9.30 4.99 0.04
N ARG A 64 -8.87 5.99 -0.73
CA ARG A 64 -8.40 5.78 -2.12
C ARG A 64 -7.20 4.84 -2.20
N VAL A 65 -6.25 4.97 -1.28
CA VAL A 65 -5.07 4.08 -1.20
C VAL A 65 -5.51 2.63 -0.96
N PHE A 66 -6.42 2.38 -0.01
CA PHE A 66 -6.89 1.01 0.28
C PHE A 66 -7.75 0.44 -0.85
N GLU A 67 -8.65 1.25 -1.42
CA GLU A 67 -9.42 0.85 -2.61
C GLU A 67 -8.50 0.49 -3.79
N PHE A 68 -7.38 1.21 -3.99
CA PHE A 68 -6.41 0.91 -5.04
C PHE A 68 -5.68 -0.40 -4.76
N PHE A 69 -5.16 -0.56 -3.55
CA PHE A 69 -4.49 -1.78 -3.09
C PHE A 69 -5.39 -3.02 -3.31
N GLU A 70 -6.65 -2.96 -2.88
CA GLU A 70 -7.59 -4.08 -3.05
C GLU A 70 -7.88 -4.41 -4.53
N ALA A 71 -7.89 -3.38 -5.39
CA ALA A 71 -8.17 -3.58 -6.81
C ALA A 71 -6.99 -4.20 -7.57
N VAL A 72 -5.74 -3.92 -7.18
CA VAL A 72 -4.54 -4.44 -7.86
C VAL A 72 -4.16 -5.85 -7.40
N LEU A 73 -4.39 -6.21 -6.14
CA LEU A 73 -4.01 -7.51 -5.57
C LEU A 73 -4.41 -8.74 -6.43
N PRO A 74 -5.64 -8.88 -6.95
CA PRO A 74 -6.00 -10.04 -7.76
C PRO A 74 -5.43 -10.00 -9.19
N LYS A 75 -4.67 -8.96 -9.54
CA LYS A 75 -4.19 -8.67 -10.89
C LYS A 75 -2.67 -8.67 -11.00
N ILE A 76 -1.92 -8.98 -9.96
CA ILE A 76 -0.45 -8.90 -9.95
C ILE A 76 0.15 -10.30 -9.80
N ASP A 77 1.44 -10.43 -10.10
CA ASP A 77 2.20 -11.66 -9.83
C ASP A 77 2.59 -11.79 -8.36
N SER A 78 3.18 -12.93 -8.00
CA SER A 78 3.59 -13.24 -6.62
C SER A 78 4.65 -12.30 -6.07
N ASP A 79 5.51 -11.73 -6.92
CA ASP A 79 6.61 -10.87 -6.46
C ASP A 79 6.08 -9.50 -6.06
N LEU A 80 5.19 -8.94 -6.88
CA LEU A 80 4.43 -7.72 -6.56
C LEU A 80 3.49 -7.93 -5.37
N ASP A 81 2.80 -9.07 -5.31
CA ASP A 81 1.92 -9.41 -4.19
C ASP A 81 2.69 -9.43 -2.87
N ASN A 82 3.85 -10.09 -2.85
CA ASN A 82 4.73 -10.12 -1.69
C ASN A 82 5.26 -8.72 -1.32
N ALA A 83 5.66 -7.92 -2.31
CA ALA A 83 6.09 -6.55 -2.08
C ALA A 83 4.97 -5.70 -1.46
N LEU A 84 3.74 -5.82 -1.92
CA LEU A 84 2.59 -5.11 -1.35
C LEU A 84 2.22 -5.61 0.05
N HIS A 85 2.32 -6.91 0.34
CA HIS A 85 2.05 -7.41 1.69
C HIS A 85 3.13 -6.99 2.70
N VAL A 86 4.41 -7.16 2.37
CA VAL A 86 5.53 -6.93 3.32
C VAL A 86 5.99 -5.47 3.36
N THR A 87 5.97 -4.76 2.22
CA THR A 87 6.45 -3.37 2.17
C THR A 87 5.32 -2.36 2.37
N PHE A 88 4.10 -2.67 1.91
CA PHE A 88 2.97 -1.79 2.06
C PHE A 88 2.12 -2.14 3.28
N LEU A 89 1.41 -3.27 3.26
CA LEU A 89 0.44 -3.61 4.28
C LEU A 89 1.07 -3.71 5.68
N GLU A 90 2.11 -4.52 5.86
CA GLU A 90 2.80 -4.69 7.15
C GLU A 90 3.31 -3.37 7.75
N ARG A 91 3.67 -2.40 6.90
CA ARG A 91 4.32 -1.15 7.32
C ARG A 91 3.34 0.02 7.44
N LEU A 92 2.04 -0.21 7.37
CA LEU A 92 1.04 0.82 7.64
C LEU A 92 1.03 1.17 9.14
N ASN A 93 0.97 2.47 9.44
CA ASN A 93 0.90 3.00 10.80
C ASN A 93 -0.56 3.02 11.29
N LEU A 94 -1.13 1.84 11.48
CA LEU A 94 -2.52 1.65 11.95
C LEU A 94 -2.61 1.37 13.45
N ASP A 95 -1.51 1.45 14.18
CA ASP A 95 -1.47 1.16 15.62
C ASP A 95 -2.21 2.23 16.44
N ASP A 96 -2.73 1.79 17.58
CA ASP A 96 -3.89 2.35 18.29
C ASP A 96 -3.66 3.67 19.05
N ASP A 97 -2.50 4.32 18.92
CA ASP A 97 -2.17 5.51 19.73
C ASP A 97 -2.62 6.84 19.09
N ASN A 98 -3.04 6.83 17.82
CA ASN A 98 -3.52 8.01 17.10
C ASN A 98 -4.98 7.84 16.63
N VAL A 99 -5.84 8.84 16.88
CA VAL A 99 -7.24 8.88 16.39
C VAL A 99 -7.33 8.66 14.88
N ASN A 100 -6.39 9.23 14.10
CA ASN A 100 -6.39 9.08 12.65
C ASN A 100 -6.05 7.64 12.22
N ALA A 101 -5.16 6.95 12.95
CA ALA A 101 -4.82 5.56 12.70
C ALA A 101 -6.02 4.64 12.99
N ARG A 102 -6.75 4.91 14.07
CA ARG A 102 -8.00 4.23 14.40
C ARG A 102 -9.05 4.40 13.32
N GLU A 103 -9.30 5.62 12.87
CA GLU A 103 -10.25 5.88 11.78
C GLU A 103 -9.79 5.26 10.45
N ALA A 104 -8.50 5.34 10.14
CA ALA A 104 -7.92 4.68 8.97
C ALA A 104 -8.14 3.17 9.00
N SER A 105 -7.93 2.50 10.15
CA SER A 105 -8.09 1.05 10.28
C SER A 105 -9.50 0.56 9.91
N LYS A 106 -10.53 1.39 10.12
CA LYS A 106 -11.92 1.10 9.78
C LYS A 106 -12.19 1.15 8.28
N LEU A 107 -11.33 1.83 7.51
CA LEU A 107 -11.44 1.95 6.06
C LEU A 107 -10.81 0.76 5.33
N LEU A 108 -9.90 0.03 5.97
CA LEU A 108 -9.26 -1.14 5.39
C LEU A 108 -10.25 -2.32 5.43
N ASN A 109 -10.35 -3.07 4.34
CA ASN A 109 -11.19 -4.26 4.31
C ASN A 109 -10.83 -5.23 5.45
N PRO A 110 -11.83 -5.78 6.17
CA PRO A 110 -11.59 -6.64 7.34
C PRO A 110 -10.63 -7.80 7.08
N LYS A 111 -10.63 -8.39 5.88
CA LYS A 111 -9.69 -9.46 5.52
C LYS A 111 -8.24 -8.96 5.54
N HIS A 112 -7.97 -7.80 4.95
CA HIS A 112 -6.62 -7.21 4.94
C HIS A 112 -6.22 -6.67 6.31
N LEU A 113 -7.17 -6.22 7.13
CA LEU A 113 -6.89 -5.84 8.51
C LEU A 113 -6.46 -7.04 9.37
N LEU A 114 -7.05 -8.22 9.16
CA LEU A 114 -6.61 -9.46 9.80
C LEU A 114 -5.17 -9.81 9.38
N ILE A 115 -4.89 -9.80 8.08
CA ILE A 115 -3.55 -10.06 7.55
C ILE A 115 -2.53 -9.06 8.12
N PHE A 116 -2.86 -7.77 8.15
CA PHE A 116 -2.02 -6.74 8.78
C PHE A 116 -1.65 -7.09 10.22
N ARG A 117 -2.64 -7.47 11.04
CA ARG A 117 -2.42 -7.85 12.44
C ARG A 117 -1.55 -9.09 12.58
N GLU A 118 -1.69 -10.05 11.69
CA GLU A 118 -0.84 -11.25 11.66
C GLU A 118 0.61 -10.87 11.30
N LEU A 119 0.82 -10.12 10.23
CA LEU A 119 2.15 -9.65 9.79
C LEU A 119 2.86 -8.87 10.90
N ARG A 120 2.17 -7.95 11.59
CA ARG A 120 2.73 -7.17 12.71
C ARG A 120 3.18 -8.05 13.88
N LYS A 121 2.42 -9.11 14.21
CA LYS A 121 2.81 -10.05 15.28
C LYS A 121 4.13 -10.75 14.95
N TRP A 122 4.31 -11.18 13.71
CA TRP A 122 5.56 -11.83 13.26
C TRP A 122 6.74 -10.87 13.28
N SER A 123 6.56 -9.66 12.78
CA SER A 123 7.57 -8.59 12.79
C SER A 123 8.07 -8.30 14.20
N ASN A 124 7.14 -8.09 15.15
CA ASN A 124 7.48 -7.78 16.54
C ASN A 124 8.14 -8.95 17.28
N LYS A 125 7.80 -10.20 16.93
CA LYS A 125 8.42 -11.40 17.51
C LYS A 125 9.84 -11.65 16.99
N SER A 126 10.17 -11.17 15.79
CA SER A 126 11.52 -11.32 15.22
C SER A 126 12.56 -10.38 15.84
N LEU A 127 12.12 -9.40 16.64
CA LEU A 127 12.94 -8.40 17.32
C LEU A 127 13.03 -8.63 18.84
N SER A 128 12.42 -9.69 19.36
CA SER A 128 12.39 -10.09 20.78
C SER A 128 13.14 -11.39 21.02
#